data_AF-G5JCA5-F1
#
_entry.id   AF-G5JCA5-F1
#
_cell.length_a   1.000
_cell.length_b   1.000
_cell.length_c   1.000
_cell.angle_alpha   90.00
_cell.angle_beta   90.00
_cell.angle_gamma   90.00
#
_symmetry.space_group_name_H-M   'P 1'
#
loop_
_entity.id
_entity.type
_entity.pdbx_description
1 polymer ?
#
loop_
_entity_poly.entity_id
_entity_poly.type
_entity_poly.pdbx_seq_one_letter_code
_entity_poly.pdbx_strand_id
1 'polypeptide(L)'
;MKRKAIAVLLSIWRLMAMPMVMLGLTTFILTLIWSPVAVGQFPLTVASANTPIGSETPWWDPNKAQRCGRLWCSEVHLSGALKLFKVAVTPDAVEDPNDAPSTVEERARQVENIYNSIYNRVRQSELMFQENVITSPFGASSNWQNVFFNREELGIHPATPKIEIGIRNNQTVVFVPRQLELGLSAQTIVTVNRADSLHQGKLIEDIAKEWRLLIFKSINESLWAYEIDYYYPFARFGVALAILLIVAVPVLILAVIRHLLKIWNRHLRSQLRVLQESLTVDAEALSSDEVSSSDVADKSTETPQETSQRIQLNRASIIATVKKVIDRPDKALA
;
A
#
# COMPACT_ATOMS: atom_id res chain seq x y z
N MET A 1 33.83 0.38 -25.98
CA MET A 1 33.03 1.24 -25.09
C MET A 1 31.81 0.55 -24.44
N LYS A 2 31.05 -0.31 -25.14
CA LYS A 2 29.86 -1.00 -24.60
C LYS A 2 30.07 -1.78 -23.29
N ARG A 3 31.21 -2.49 -23.13
CA ARG A 3 31.50 -3.28 -21.91
C ARG A 3 31.73 -2.45 -20.64
N LYS A 4 32.30 -1.23 -20.76
CA LYS A 4 32.50 -0.33 -19.61
C LYS A 4 31.17 0.29 -19.16
N ALA A 5 30.29 0.65 -20.10
CA ALA A 5 28.95 1.14 -19.78
C ALA A 5 28.09 0.07 -19.07
N ILE A 6 28.16 -1.19 -19.53
CA ILE A 6 27.43 -2.33 -18.92
C ILE A 6 27.98 -2.66 -17.53
N ALA A 7 29.30 -2.67 -17.34
CA ALA A 7 29.91 -2.93 -16.03
C ALA A 7 29.60 -1.83 -15.00
N VAL A 8 29.52 -0.57 -15.45
CA VAL A 8 29.14 0.59 -14.62
C VAL A 8 27.64 0.54 -14.24
N LEU A 9 26.77 0.13 -15.17
CA LEU A 9 25.37 -0.16 -14.89
C LEU A 9 25.22 -1.27 -13.83
N LEU A 10 25.97 -2.36 -13.96
CA LEU A 10 25.97 -3.48 -13.00
C LEU A 10 26.51 -3.12 -11.61
N SER A 11 27.51 -2.24 -11.49
CA SER A 11 28.05 -1.82 -10.18
C SER A 11 27.12 -0.86 -9.44
N ILE A 12 26.44 0.02 -10.17
CA ILE A 12 25.43 0.94 -9.62
C ILE A 12 24.18 0.14 -9.20
N TRP A 13 23.81 -0.87 -9.97
CA TRP A 13 22.72 -1.79 -9.63
C TRP A 13 23.04 -2.58 -8.36
N ARG A 14 24.23 -3.18 -8.23
CA ARG A 14 24.59 -4.02 -7.06
C ARG A 14 24.62 -3.29 -5.71
N LEU A 15 25.00 -2.00 -5.66
CA LEU A 15 25.13 -1.25 -4.39
C LEU A 15 23.82 -0.65 -3.86
N MET A 16 22.81 -0.43 -4.73
CA MET A 16 21.51 0.12 -4.33
C MET A 16 20.34 -0.85 -4.57
N ALA A 17 20.53 -1.95 -5.29
CA ALA A 17 19.49 -2.94 -5.53
C ALA A 17 19.03 -3.64 -4.25
N MET A 18 19.92 -3.98 -3.30
CA MET A 18 19.47 -4.66 -2.08
C MET A 18 18.48 -3.85 -1.24
N PRO A 19 18.74 -2.58 -0.87
CA PRO A 19 17.77 -1.80 -0.10
C PRO A 19 16.51 -1.44 -0.92
N MET A 20 16.62 -1.21 -2.23
CA MET A 20 15.47 -0.90 -3.09
C MET A 20 14.60 -2.12 -3.42
N VAL A 21 15.21 -3.30 -3.60
CA VAL A 21 14.51 -4.57 -3.74
C VAL A 21 13.84 -4.93 -2.42
N MET A 22 14.52 -4.74 -1.29
CA MET A 22 13.89 -4.94 0.03
C MET A 22 12.73 -3.98 0.26
N LEU A 23 12.87 -2.69 -0.07
CA LEU A 23 11.82 -1.69 0.14
C LEU A 23 10.65 -1.86 -0.86
N GLY A 24 10.94 -2.27 -2.10
CA GLY A 24 9.94 -2.68 -3.09
C GLY A 24 9.22 -3.97 -2.71
N LEU A 25 9.94 -4.95 -2.17
CA LEU A 25 9.38 -6.22 -1.72
C LEU A 25 8.53 -6.02 -0.46
N THR A 26 8.98 -5.21 0.50
CA THR A 26 8.19 -4.90 1.70
C THR A 26 6.96 -4.09 1.37
N THR A 27 7.05 -3.08 0.49
CA THR A 27 5.85 -2.33 0.03
C THR A 27 4.90 -3.20 -0.77
N PHE A 28 5.40 -4.08 -1.64
CA PHE A 28 4.58 -5.04 -2.38
C PHE A 28 3.87 -6.02 -1.44
N ILE A 29 4.59 -6.61 -0.49
CA ILE A 29 4.02 -7.49 0.55
C ILE A 29 2.99 -6.72 1.38
N LEU A 30 3.29 -5.49 1.81
CA LEU A 30 2.35 -4.67 2.58
C LEU A 30 1.08 -4.37 1.78
N THR A 31 1.17 -4.06 0.49
CA THR A 31 0.00 -3.81 -0.37
C THR A 31 -0.84 -5.06 -0.59
N LEU A 32 -0.23 -6.25 -0.67
CA LEU A 32 -0.97 -7.51 -0.78
C LEU A 32 -1.68 -7.87 0.54
N ILE A 33 -1.09 -7.50 1.69
CA ILE A 33 -1.67 -7.76 3.02
C ILE A 33 -2.76 -6.72 3.38
N TRP A 34 -2.65 -5.47 2.90
CA TRP A 34 -3.58 -4.40 3.29
C TRP A 34 -4.97 -4.48 2.62
N SER A 35 -5.10 -5.22 1.52
CA SER A 35 -6.42 -5.60 1.01
C SER A 35 -6.90 -6.83 1.76
N PRO A 36 -8.14 -6.87 2.29
CA PRO A 36 -8.69 -8.11 2.83
C PRO A 36 -8.71 -9.14 1.71
N VAL A 37 -7.75 -10.05 1.76
CA VAL A 37 -7.80 -11.30 1.04
C VAL A 37 -8.99 -12.05 1.63
N ALA A 38 -9.92 -12.49 0.78
CA ALA A 38 -10.76 -13.62 1.12
C ALA A 38 -9.82 -14.82 1.21
N VAL A 39 -9.11 -14.93 2.35
CA VAL A 39 -8.25 -16.06 2.63
C VAL A 39 -9.23 -17.21 2.79
N GLY A 40 -9.31 -18.07 1.77
CA GLY A 40 -9.70 -19.45 2.03
C GLY A 40 -8.74 -19.92 3.10
N GLN A 41 -9.24 -20.06 4.33
CA GLN A 41 -8.45 -20.59 5.43
C GLN A 41 -7.94 -21.96 4.98
N PHE A 42 -6.64 -22.07 4.71
CA PHE A 42 -6.01 -23.37 4.58
C PHE A 42 -6.00 -23.96 6.00
N PRO A 43 -6.66 -25.09 6.27
CA PRO A 43 -6.62 -25.72 7.59
C PRO A 43 -5.26 -26.39 7.77
N LEU A 44 -4.20 -25.60 7.95
CA LEU A 44 -2.92 -26.06 8.43
C LEU A 44 -2.99 -26.13 9.95
N THR A 45 -3.74 -27.13 10.42
CA THR A 45 -3.72 -27.82 11.73
C THR A 45 -5.15 -28.19 12.14
N VAL A 46 -5.43 -29.50 12.15
CA VAL A 46 -6.55 -30.04 12.93
C VAL A 46 -6.07 -29.98 14.37
N ALA A 47 -6.46 -28.94 15.11
CA ALA A 47 -6.26 -28.92 16.55
C ALA A 47 -7.10 -30.07 17.14
N SER A 48 -6.40 -31.11 17.59
CA SER A 48 -6.97 -32.25 18.29
C SER A 48 -7.80 -31.74 19.47
N ALA A 49 -9.09 -32.06 19.45
CA ALA A 49 -9.91 -32.04 20.66
C ALA A 49 -9.24 -32.95 21.70
N ASN A 50 -9.29 -32.54 22.97
CA ASN A 50 -8.80 -33.23 24.17
C ASN A 50 -7.39 -32.86 24.65
N THR A 51 -7.21 -31.59 25.02
CA THR A 51 -6.27 -31.23 26.09
C THR A 51 -6.97 -30.30 27.10
N PRO A 52 -6.78 -30.51 28.42
CA PRO A 52 -7.40 -29.67 29.44
C PRO A 52 -7.00 -28.20 29.27
N ILE A 53 -7.98 -27.32 29.43
CA ILE A 53 -7.91 -25.88 29.20
C ILE A 53 -7.02 -25.23 30.26
N GLY A 54 -5.73 -25.13 29.96
CA GLY A 54 -4.87 -24.04 30.43
C GLY A 54 -4.92 -22.92 29.40
N SER A 55 -5.20 -21.71 29.84
CA SER A 55 -5.61 -20.52 29.08
C SER A 55 -4.57 -19.92 28.10
N GLU A 56 -3.88 -20.73 27.30
CA GLU A 56 -2.89 -20.22 26.35
C GLU A 56 -3.30 -20.52 24.91
N THR A 57 -4.33 -19.82 24.43
CA THR A 57 -4.49 -19.63 22.99
C THR A 57 -3.25 -18.92 22.43
N PRO A 58 -2.76 -19.31 21.24
CA PRO A 58 -1.57 -18.71 20.65
C PRO A 58 -1.71 -17.19 20.53
N TRP A 59 -0.60 -16.45 20.70
CA TRP A 59 -0.60 -14.99 20.63
C TRP A 59 -1.05 -14.40 19.27
N TRP A 60 -1.06 -15.23 18.23
CA TRP A 60 -1.50 -14.87 16.88
C TRP A 60 -2.97 -15.21 16.60
N ASP A 61 -3.71 -15.80 17.55
CA ASP A 61 -5.14 -16.04 17.39
C ASP A 61 -5.89 -14.69 17.26
N PRO A 62 -6.61 -14.43 16.16
CA PRO A 62 -7.33 -13.17 15.96
C PRO A 62 -8.43 -12.94 17.00
N ASN A 63 -8.99 -14.01 17.56
CA ASN A 63 -10.06 -13.95 18.55
C ASN A 63 -9.51 -14.00 19.99
N LYS A 64 -8.21 -13.84 20.21
CA LYS A 64 -7.59 -13.95 21.54
C LYS A 64 -8.24 -13.01 22.56
N ALA A 65 -8.56 -13.55 23.74
CA ALA A 65 -9.11 -12.78 24.85
C ALA A 65 -8.08 -11.76 25.37
N GLN A 66 -8.57 -10.56 25.63
CA GLN A 66 -7.82 -9.45 26.20
C GLN A 66 -8.59 -8.90 27.40
N ARG A 67 -7.87 -8.40 28.40
CA ARG A 67 -8.50 -7.69 29.51
C ARG A 67 -8.97 -6.31 29.07
N CYS A 68 -10.23 -6.00 29.33
CA CYS A 68 -10.84 -4.69 29.08
C CYS A 68 -11.36 -4.10 30.41
N GLY A 69 -10.44 -3.89 31.34
CA GLY A 69 -10.75 -3.46 32.71
C GLY A 69 -11.12 -4.65 33.60
N ARG A 70 -12.34 -4.64 34.15
CA ARG A 70 -12.88 -5.74 34.98
C ARG A 70 -13.51 -6.88 34.15
N LEU A 71 -13.58 -6.71 32.84
CA LEU A 71 -14.20 -7.63 31.89
C LEU A 71 -13.12 -8.31 31.04
N TRP A 72 -13.48 -9.43 30.44
CA TRP A 72 -12.72 -10.05 29.35
C TRP A 72 -13.41 -9.70 28.03
N CYS A 73 -12.61 -9.29 27.04
CA CYS A 73 -13.08 -8.94 25.71
C CYS A 73 -12.34 -9.75 24.65
N SER A 74 -13.03 -10.09 23.58
CA SER A 74 -12.43 -10.68 22.38
C SER A 74 -12.87 -9.90 21.15
N GLU A 75 -11.96 -9.76 20.19
CA GLU A 75 -12.23 -9.14 18.90
C GLU A 75 -12.93 -10.14 17.97
N VAL A 76 -14.04 -9.72 17.35
CA VAL A 76 -14.71 -10.51 16.33
C VAL A 76 -14.14 -10.14 14.98
N HIS A 77 -13.51 -11.12 14.32
CA HIS A 77 -12.99 -10.95 12.97
C HIS A 77 -14.11 -11.16 11.94
N LEU A 78 -14.42 -10.14 11.15
CA LEU A 78 -15.33 -10.23 10.01
C LEU A 78 -14.52 -10.08 8.72
N SER A 79 -14.57 -11.09 7.85
CA SER A 79 -13.85 -11.02 6.57
C SER A 79 -14.35 -9.84 5.73
N GLY A 80 -13.43 -9.02 5.23
CA GLY A 80 -13.76 -7.85 4.41
C GLY A 80 -14.05 -6.55 5.16
N ALA A 81 -14.23 -6.58 6.49
CA ALA A 81 -14.38 -5.35 7.27
C ALA A 81 -13.01 -4.78 7.69
N LEU A 82 -12.78 -3.50 7.42
CA LEU A 82 -11.68 -2.74 8.06
C LEU A 82 -11.94 -2.47 9.55
N LYS A 83 -13.20 -2.61 10.01
CA LYS A 83 -13.64 -2.33 11.38
C LYS A 83 -14.06 -3.62 12.07
N LEU A 84 -13.35 -3.92 13.16
CA LEU A 84 -13.66 -5.01 14.09
C LEU A 84 -14.60 -4.51 15.18
N PHE A 85 -15.38 -5.40 15.79
CA PHE A 85 -16.09 -5.10 17.02
C PHE A 85 -15.72 -6.10 18.12
N LYS A 86 -15.90 -5.69 19.38
CA LYS A 86 -15.49 -6.48 20.54
C LYS A 86 -16.70 -7.02 21.28
N VAL A 87 -16.68 -8.31 21.57
CA VAL A 87 -17.61 -8.97 22.49
C VAL A 87 -16.97 -9.06 23.87
N ALA A 88 -17.77 -8.92 24.93
CA ALA A 88 -17.31 -8.90 26.30
C ALA A 88 -18.04 -9.92 27.19
N VAL A 89 -17.35 -10.43 28.20
CA VAL A 89 -17.91 -11.32 29.23
C VAL A 89 -17.48 -10.83 30.62
N THR A 90 -18.41 -10.86 31.56
CA THR A 90 -18.14 -10.67 32.99
C THR A 90 -17.66 -11.99 33.60
N PRO A 91 -16.55 -12.02 34.36
CA PRO A 91 -16.10 -13.25 35.04
C PRO A 91 -17.19 -13.87 35.92
N ASP A 92 -18.03 -13.04 36.55
CA ASP A 92 -19.12 -13.49 37.42
C ASP A 92 -20.29 -14.16 36.68
N ALA A 93 -20.31 -14.10 35.34
CA ALA A 93 -21.33 -14.76 34.53
C ALA A 93 -20.94 -16.18 34.07
N VAL A 94 -19.74 -16.64 34.42
CA VAL A 94 -19.21 -17.96 34.08
C VAL A 94 -19.11 -18.80 35.36
N GLU A 95 -19.31 -20.11 35.25
CA GLU A 95 -19.26 -21.03 36.41
C GLU A 95 -17.89 -20.98 37.12
N ASP A 96 -16.80 -20.96 36.36
CA ASP A 96 -15.45 -20.64 36.85
C ASP A 96 -14.97 -19.31 36.26
N PRO A 97 -14.61 -18.30 37.10
CA PRO A 97 -14.02 -17.05 36.63
C PRO A 97 -12.74 -17.22 35.78
N ASN A 98 -12.00 -18.32 35.97
CA ASN A 98 -10.82 -18.65 35.16
C ASN A 98 -11.16 -19.04 33.72
N ASP A 99 -12.40 -19.45 33.45
CA ASP A 99 -12.92 -19.79 32.12
C ASP A 99 -13.47 -18.57 31.38
N ALA A 100 -13.50 -17.40 32.00
CA ALA A 100 -13.96 -16.17 31.35
C ALA A 100 -13.18 -15.79 30.06
N PRO A 101 -11.84 -15.97 29.97
CA PRO A 101 -11.09 -15.77 28.73
C PRO A 101 -11.53 -16.74 27.64
N SER A 102 -11.55 -18.05 27.89
CA SER A 102 -11.92 -19.05 26.89
C SER A 102 -13.38 -18.89 26.44
N THR A 103 -14.28 -18.52 27.35
CA THR A 103 -15.69 -18.26 27.05
C THR A 103 -15.87 -17.07 26.10
N VAL A 104 -15.11 -15.98 26.28
CA VAL A 104 -15.22 -14.81 25.38
C VAL A 104 -14.59 -15.09 24.01
N GLU A 105 -13.52 -15.89 23.96
CA GLU A 105 -12.90 -16.35 22.70
C GLU A 105 -13.87 -17.24 21.91
N GLU A 106 -14.51 -18.21 22.56
CA GLU A 106 -15.47 -19.10 21.92
C GLU A 106 -16.69 -18.33 21.42
N ARG A 107 -17.17 -17.34 22.20
CA ARG A 107 -18.24 -16.44 21.76
C ARG A 107 -17.84 -15.68 20.49
N ALA A 108 -16.62 -15.13 20.42
CA ALA A 108 -16.15 -14.43 19.23
C ALA A 108 -16.03 -15.36 18.01
N ARG A 109 -15.47 -16.57 18.21
CA ARG A 109 -15.40 -17.62 17.17
C ARG A 109 -16.78 -18.02 16.67
N GLN A 110 -17.76 -18.16 17.55
CA GLN A 110 -19.12 -18.52 17.15
C GLN A 110 -19.71 -17.47 16.22
N VAL A 111 -19.52 -16.18 16.54
CA VAL A 111 -19.98 -15.08 15.69
C VAL A 111 -19.27 -15.10 14.33
N GLU A 112 -17.95 -15.29 14.32
CA GLU A 112 -17.15 -15.40 13.08
C GLU A 112 -17.59 -16.60 12.23
N ASN A 113 -17.79 -17.77 12.83
CA ASN A 113 -18.21 -18.99 12.14
C ASN A 113 -19.61 -18.82 11.51
N ILE A 114 -20.53 -18.18 12.22
CA ILE A 114 -21.87 -17.87 11.70
C ILE A 114 -21.78 -16.88 10.55
N TYR A 115 -20.98 -15.82 10.70
CA TYR A 115 -20.71 -14.85 9.64
C TYR A 115 -20.16 -15.54 8.39
N ASN A 116 -19.10 -16.36 8.53
CA ASN A 116 -18.45 -17.07 7.43
C ASN A 116 -19.42 -18.06 6.77
N SER A 117 -20.25 -18.75 7.55
CA SER A 117 -21.32 -19.62 7.03
C SER A 117 -22.32 -18.84 6.17
N ILE A 118 -22.78 -17.68 6.64
CA ILE A 118 -23.70 -16.82 5.88
C ILE A 118 -23.03 -16.34 4.59
N TYR A 119 -21.81 -15.78 4.69
CA TYR A 119 -21.06 -15.29 3.54
C TYR A 119 -20.85 -16.37 2.48
N ASN A 120 -20.40 -17.57 2.88
CA ASN A 120 -20.16 -18.67 1.95
C ASN A 120 -21.46 -19.16 1.28
N ARG A 121 -22.58 -19.19 2.00
CA ARG A 121 -23.89 -19.55 1.42
C ARG A 121 -24.38 -18.53 0.41
N VAL A 122 -24.25 -17.24 0.74
CA VAL A 122 -24.61 -16.14 -0.19
C VAL A 122 -23.74 -16.18 -1.43
N ARG A 123 -22.43 -16.37 -1.26
CA ARG A 123 -21.49 -16.51 -2.39
C ARG A 123 -21.85 -17.69 -3.30
N GLN A 124 -22.21 -18.84 -2.72
CA GLN A 124 -22.63 -20.01 -3.49
C GLN A 124 -23.96 -19.79 -4.20
N SER A 125 -24.92 -19.10 -3.57
CA SER A 125 -26.20 -18.80 -4.21
C SER A 125 -26.01 -17.80 -5.35
N GLU A 126 -25.17 -16.77 -5.19
CA GLU A 126 -24.87 -15.80 -6.25
C GLU A 126 -24.37 -16.47 -7.53
N LEU A 127 -23.47 -17.46 -7.43
CA LEU A 127 -23.01 -18.24 -8.59
C LEU A 127 -24.17 -18.92 -9.33
N MET A 128 -25.23 -19.32 -8.63
CA MET A 128 -26.45 -19.88 -9.25
C MET A 128 -27.40 -18.81 -9.80
N PHE A 129 -27.40 -17.59 -9.25
CA PHE A 129 -28.21 -16.46 -9.75
C PHE A 129 -27.61 -15.79 -11.00
N GLN A 130 -26.28 -15.70 -11.09
CA GLN A 130 -25.61 -15.07 -12.24
C GLN A 130 -25.85 -15.80 -13.57
N GLU A 131 -26.24 -17.09 -13.54
CA GLU A 131 -26.60 -17.83 -14.75
C GLU A 131 -27.92 -17.33 -15.38
N ASN A 132 -28.76 -16.63 -14.60
CA ASN A 132 -30.11 -16.23 -15.02
C ASN A 132 -30.34 -14.70 -15.14
N VAL A 133 -29.44 -13.86 -14.61
CA VAL A 133 -29.59 -12.39 -14.66
C VAL A 133 -28.23 -11.72 -14.95
N ILE A 134 -27.87 -11.60 -16.23
CA ILE A 134 -26.71 -10.81 -16.63
C ILE A 134 -27.10 -9.33 -16.68
N THR A 135 -26.91 -8.65 -15.56
CA THR A 135 -26.52 -7.23 -15.55
C THR A 135 -25.63 -6.99 -14.33
N SER A 136 -24.49 -7.70 -14.25
CA SER A 136 -23.41 -7.19 -13.41
C SER A 136 -22.91 -5.88 -14.04
N PRO A 137 -22.67 -4.81 -13.25
CA PRO A 137 -22.12 -3.55 -13.78
C PRO A 137 -20.74 -3.74 -14.43
N PHE A 138 -20.09 -4.88 -14.16
CA PHE A 138 -18.79 -5.27 -14.68
C PHE A 138 -18.82 -5.94 -16.05
N GLY A 139 -19.95 -6.53 -16.46
CA GLY A 139 -20.08 -7.16 -17.78
C GLY A 139 -20.13 -6.17 -18.96
N ALA A 140 -20.49 -4.90 -18.69
CA ALA A 140 -20.79 -3.92 -19.73
C ALA A 140 -19.94 -2.63 -19.70
N SER A 141 -19.11 -2.38 -18.67
CA SER A 141 -18.37 -1.12 -18.55
C SER A 141 -16.85 -1.29 -18.37
N SER A 142 -16.10 -0.58 -19.20
CA SER A 142 -14.64 -0.57 -19.34
C SER A 142 -13.88 0.17 -18.23
N ASN A 143 -14.53 0.56 -17.14
CA ASN A 143 -13.97 1.47 -16.13
C ASN A 143 -13.53 0.75 -14.87
N TRP A 144 -12.65 -0.25 -15.04
CA TRP A 144 -12.01 -0.99 -13.94
C TRP A 144 -11.38 -0.07 -12.87
N GLN A 145 -10.95 1.14 -13.24
CA GLN A 145 -10.33 2.09 -12.29
C GLN A 145 -11.31 2.53 -11.19
N ASN A 146 -12.57 2.83 -11.54
CA ASN A 146 -13.57 3.28 -10.56
C ASN A 146 -13.90 2.18 -9.55
N VAL A 147 -13.74 0.91 -9.94
CA VAL A 147 -13.97 -0.26 -9.10
C VAL A 147 -12.96 -0.34 -7.94
N PHE A 148 -11.72 0.10 -8.18
CA PHE A 148 -10.67 0.10 -7.15
C PHE A 148 -10.58 1.43 -6.40
N PHE A 149 -10.80 2.57 -7.08
CA PHE A 149 -10.62 3.90 -6.48
C PHE A 149 -11.91 4.50 -5.91
N ASN A 150 -13.09 4.15 -6.44
CA ASN A 150 -14.39 4.68 -6.01
C ASN A 150 -15.34 3.55 -5.54
N ARG A 151 -14.93 2.82 -4.50
CA ARG A 151 -15.76 1.74 -3.93
C ARG A 151 -17.13 2.20 -3.41
N GLU A 152 -17.26 3.47 -3.03
CA GLU A 152 -18.52 4.03 -2.54
C GLU A 152 -19.59 4.15 -3.64
N GLU A 153 -19.19 4.23 -4.91
CA GLU A 153 -20.11 4.28 -6.06
C GLU A 153 -20.75 2.92 -6.38
N LEU A 154 -20.15 1.81 -5.94
CA LEU A 154 -20.67 0.46 -6.16
C LEU A 154 -22.00 0.22 -5.44
N GLY A 155 -22.27 0.97 -4.36
CA GLY A 155 -23.49 0.84 -3.58
C GLY A 155 -23.65 -0.51 -2.91
N ILE A 156 -24.91 -0.95 -2.76
CA ILE A 156 -25.25 -2.21 -2.10
C ILE A 156 -25.24 -3.34 -3.15
N HIS A 157 -24.45 -4.38 -2.90
CA HIS A 157 -24.36 -5.58 -3.72
C HIS A 157 -25.72 -6.32 -3.70
N PRO A 158 -26.24 -6.78 -4.85
CA PRO A 158 -27.59 -7.36 -4.96
C PRO A 158 -27.78 -8.62 -4.09
N ALA A 159 -26.72 -9.41 -3.89
CA ALA A 159 -26.77 -10.59 -3.04
C ALA A 159 -26.59 -10.29 -1.54
N THR A 160 -26.44 -9.02 -1.13
CA THR A 160 -26.24 -8.68 0.29
C THR A 160 -27.49 -9.06 1.10
N PRO A 161 -27.36 -9.92 2.13
CA PRO A 161 -28.49 -10.33 2.94
C PRO A 161 -29.01 -9.19 3.81
N LYS A 162 -30.30 -9.26 4.16
CA LYS A 162 -30.90 -8.32 5.12
C LYS A 162 -30.46 -8.75 6.52
N ILE A 163 -30.10 -7.79 7.35
CA ILE A 163 -29.72 -8.04 8.75
C ILE A 163 -30.60 -7.15 9.62
N GLU A 164 -31.23 -7.78 10.60
CA GLU A 164 -32.23 -7.16 11.46
C GLU A 164 -31.83 -7.29 12.93
N ILE A 165 -32.43 -6.44 13.76
CA ILE A 165 -32.34 -6.52 15.22
C ILE A 165 -33.67 -7.00 15.71
N GLY A 166 -33.65 -7.97 16.61
CA GLY A 166 -34.84 -8.53 17.20
C GLY A 166 -34.60 -8.89 18.65
N ILE A 167 -35.63 -9.47 19.26
CA ILE A 167 -35.58 -9.99 20.61
C ILE A 167 -35.77 -11.49 20.53
N ARG A 168 -34.82 -12.25 21.07
CA ARG A 168 -34.92 -13.71 21.24
C ARG A 168 -34.60 -14.05 22.69
N ASN A 169 -35.44 -14.84 23.34
CA ASN A 169 -35.29 -15.23 24.75
C ASN A 169 -35.06 -14.03 25.69
N ASN A 170 -35.81 -12.94 25.49
CA ASN A 170 -35.70 -11.69 26.26
C ASN A 170 -34.30 -11.01 26.17
N GLN A 171 -33.54 -11.30 25.10
CA GLN A 171 -32.26 -10.67 24.82
C GLN A 171 -32.28 -10.04 23.43
N THR A 172 -31.63 -8.89 23.29
CA THR A 172 -31.46 -8.22 22.00
C THR A 172 -30.45 -8.97 21.16
N VAL A 173 -30.85 -9.36 19.96
CA VAL A 173 -30.03 -10.15 19.02
C VAL A 173 -29.96 -9.47 17.66
N VAL A 174 -28.80 -9.56 17.04
CA VAL A 174 -28.61 -9.28 15.61
C VAL A 174 -28.72 -10.59 14.87
N PHE A 175 -29.65 -10.68 13.92
CA PHE A 175 -29.97 -11.92 13.22
C PHE A 175 -30.20 -11.69 11.73
N VAL A 176 -30.02 -12.75 10.96
CA VAL A 176 -30.44 -12.81 9.55
C VAL A 176 -31.81 -13.47 9.49
N PRO A 177 -32.84 -12.80 8.95
CA PRO A 177 -34.14 -13.41 8.72
C PRO A 177 -34.04 -14.49 7.63
N ARG A 178 -35.09 -15.31 7.48
CA ARG A 178 -35.11 -16.33 6.42
C ARG A 178 -35.18 -15.64 5.06
N GLN A 179 -34.21 -15.93 4.20
CA GLN A 179 -34.14 -15.41 2.82
C GLN A 179 -33.89 -16.59 1.88
N LEU A 180 -34.98 -17.19 1.38
CA LEU A 180 -34.95 -18.37 0.52
C LEU A 180 -34.20 -18.12 -0.79
N GLU A 181 -34.33 -16.91 -1.35
CA GLU A 181 -33.60 -16.49 -2.54
C GLU A 181 -32.09 -16.61 -2.35
N LEU A 182 -31.55 -16.26 -1.18
CA LEU A 182 -30.11 -16.34 -0.91
C LEU A 182 -29.67 -17.70 -0.34
N GLY A 183 -30.57 -18.68 -0.21
CA GLY A 183 -30.30 -19.96 0.44
C GLY A 183 -30.08 -19.87 1.96
N LEU A 184 -30.57 -18.79 2.59
CA LEU A 184 -30.35 -18.51 4.01
C LEU A 184 -31.55 -18.90 4.88
N SER A 185 -31.28 -19.72 5.88
CA SER A 185 -32.20 -19.96 7.00
C SER A 185 -32.09 -18.85 8.05
N ALA A 186 -33.16 -18.63 8.82
CA ALA A 186 -33.11 -17.66 9.91
C ALA A 186 -32.09 -18.07 10.98
N GLN A 187 -31.10 -17.21 11.26
CA GLN A 187 -30.01 -17.52 12.19
C GLN A 187 -29.63 -16.28 13.00
N THR A 188 -29.39 -16.45 14.30
CA THR A 188 -28.83 -15.39 15.16
C THR A 188 -27.33 -15.31 14.91
N ILE A 189 -26.82 -14.11 14.63
CA ILE A 189 -25.38 -13.88 14.44
C ILE A 189 -24.73 -13.61 15.79
N VAL A 190 -25.27 -12.63 16.53
CA VAL A 190 -24.72 -12.22 17.82
C VAL A 190 -25.83 -11.74 18.75
N THR A 191 -25.73 -12.15 20.01
CA THR A 191 -26.56 -11.64 21.10
C THR A 191 -25.82 -10.52 21.81
N VAL A 192 -26.48 -9.41 22.09
CA VAL A 192 -25.88 -8.28 22.82
C VAL A 192 -26.16 -8.44 24.32
N ASN A 193 -25.10 -8.60 25.10
CA ASN A 193 -25.14 -8.84 26.53
C ASN A 193 -24.90 -7.55 27.32
N ARG A 194 -25.24 -7.59 28.61
CA ARG A 194 -24.95 -6.48 29.54
C ARG A 194 -23.45 -6.19 29.63
N ALA A 195 -22.60 -7.21 29.54
CA ALA A 195 -21.15 -7.04 29.53
C ALA A 195 -20.67 -6.16 28.35
N ASP A 196 -21.31 -6.28 27.18
CA ASP A 196 -20.97 -5.47 26.00
C ASP A 196 -21.35 -4.00 26.21
N SER A 197 -22.53 -3.77 26.81
CA SER A 197 -23.01 -2.44 27.22
C SER A 197 -22.06 -1.78 28.23
N LEU A 198 -21.58 -2.54 29.22
CA LEU A 198 -20.62 -2.05 30.20
C LEU A 198 -19.25 -1.73 29.58
N HIS A 199 -18.78 -2.57 28.65
CA HIS A 199 -17.51 -2.34 27.96
C HIS A 199 -17.54 -1.07 27.10
N GLN A 200 -18.61 -0.87 26.33
CA GLN A 200 -18.69 0.24 25.38
C GLN A 200 -19.30 1.52 25.98
N GLY A 201 -19.89 1.44 27.17
CA GLY A 201 -20.60 2.57 27.80
C GLY A 201 -21.83 3.04 27.03
N LYS A 202 -22.43 2.16 26.22
CA LYS A 202 -23.59 2.44 25.34
C LYS A 202 -24.78 1.56 25.71
N LEU A 203 -25.98 1.97 25.31
CA LEU A 203 -27.17 1.14 25.46
C LEU A 203 -27.09 -0.09 24.55
N ILE A 204 -27.67 -1.20 25.00
CA ILE A 204 -27.71 -2.48 24.27
C ILE A 204 -28.28 -2.31 22.86
N GLU A 205 -29.32 -1.49 22.71
CA GLU A 205 -29.96 -1.22 21.42
C GLU A 205 -29.05 -0.48 20.44
N ASP A 206 -28.24 0.47 20.93
CA ASP A 206 -27.33 1.23 20.10
C ASP A 206 -26.15 0.36 19.64
N ILE A 207 -25.67 -0.51 20.53
CA ILE A 207 -24.67 -1.53 20.19
C ILE A 207 -25.22 -2.49 19.12
N ALA A 208 -26.47 -2.94 19.27
CA ALA A 208 -27.11 -3.80 18.27
C ALA A 208 -27.21 -3.10 16.91
N LYS A 209 -27.57 -1.80 16.87
CA LYS A 209 -27.60 -0.99 15.64
C LYS A 209 -26.22 -0.86 15.00
N GLU A 210 -25.20 -0.60 15.79
CA GLU A 210 -23.81 -0.48 15.33
C GLU A 210 -23.31 -1.81 14.76
N TRP A 211 -23.48 -2.92 15.48
CA TRP A 211 -23.07 -4.24 15.04
C TRP A 211 -23.83 -4.70 13.79
N ARG A 212 -25.14 -4.44 13.71
CA ARG A 212 -25.94 -4.69 12.49
C ARG A 212 -25.34 -3.98 11.28
N LEU A 213 -24.98 -2.71 11.43
CA LEU A 213 -24.41 -1.91 10.34
C LEU A 213 -23.01 -2.41 9.95
N LEU A 214 -22.16 -2.76 10.93
CA LEU A 214 -20.83 -3.30 10.70
C LEU A 214 -20.90 -4.64 9.95
N ILE A 215 -21.76 -5.56 10.39
CA ILE A 215 -21.92 -6.87 9.74
C ILE A 215 -22.48 -6.68 8.32
N PHE A 216 -23.50 -5.82 8.15
CA PHE A 216 -24.06 -5.52 6.83
C PHE A 216 -23.02 -4.97 5.86
N LYS A 217 -22.28 -3.94 6.30
CA LYS A 217 -21.24 -3.31 5.49
C LYS A 217 -20.12 -4.31 5.17
N SER A 218 -19.73 -5.13 6.13
CA SER A 218 -18.73 -6.17 5.95
C SER A 218 -19.12 -7.18 4.87
N ILE A 219 -20.36 -7.71 4.90
CA ILE A 219 -20.83 -8.66 3.88
C ILE A 219 -20.91 -7.98 2.51
N ASN A 220 -21.41 -6.74 2.45
CA ASN A 220 -21.46 -5.97 1.21
C ASN A 220 -20.07 -5.79 0.58
N GLU A 221 -19.09 -5.38 1.38
CA GLU A 221 -17.71 -5.16 0.94
C GLU A 221 -17.03 -6.47 0.53
N SER A 222 -17.27 -7.56 1.25
CA SER A 222 -16.68 -8.87 0.93
C SER A 222 -17.29 -9.52 -0.31
N LEU A 223 -18.57 -9.28 -0.61
CA LEU A 223 -19.21 -9.72 -1.85
C LEU A 223 -18.68 -8.93 -3.05
N TRP A 224 -18.62 -7.59 -2.97
CA TRP A 224 -18.00 -6.81 -4.03
C TRP A 224 -16.54 -7.18 -4.25
N ALA A 225 -15.75 -7.36 -3.18
CA ALA A 225 -14.36 -7.79 -3.31
C ALA A 225 -14.24 -9.13 -4.05
N TYR A 226 -15.16 -10.07 -3.78
CA TYR A 226 -15.22 -11.35 -4.48
C TYR A 226 -15.56 -11.19 -5.96
N GLU A 227 -16.60 -10.42 -6.29
CA GLU A 227 -17.01 -10.20 -7.68
C GLU A 227 -15.90 -9.50 -8.49
N ILE A 228 -15.22 -8.53 -7.90
CA ILE A 228 -14.07 -7.84 -8.50
C ILE A 228 -12.92 -8.81 -8.77
N ASP A 229 -12.60 -9.68 -7.82
CA ASP A 229 -11.53 -10.68 -7.99
C ASP A 229 -11.88 -11.71 -9.08
N TYR A 230 -13.16 -12.03 -9.22
CA TYR A 230 -13.66 -12.93 -10.25
C TYR A 230 -13.51 -12.32 -11.66
N TYR A 231 -13.93 -11.06 -11.84
CA TYR A 231 -13.85 -10.38 -13.15
C TYR A 231 -12.44 -9.86 -13.48
N TYR A 232 -11.66 -9.44 -12.48
CA TYR A 232 -10.34 -8.81 -12.65
C TYR A 232 -9.25 -9.46 -11.77
N PRO A 233 -8.92 -10.74 -11.98
CA PRO A 233 -7.97 -11.47 -11.12
C PRO A 233 -6.57 -10.85 -11.09
N PHE A 234 -6.17 -10.16 -12.17
CA PHE A 234 -4.85 -9.53 -12.28
C PHE A 234 -4.82 -8.05 -11.88
N ALA A 235 -5.97 -7.42 -11.62
CA ALA A 235 -6.00 -5.99 -11.33
C ALA A 235 -5.26 -5.63 -10.04
N ARG A 236 -5.30 -6.50 -9.02
CA ARG A 236 -4.51 -6.32 -7.78
C ARG A 236 -3.01 -6.26 -8.05
N PHE A 237 -2.49 -7.14 -8.92
CA PHE A 237 -1.09 -7.09 -9.33
C PHE A 237 -0.77 -5.83 -10.13
N GLY A 238 -1.69 -5.38 -10.98
CA GLY A 238 -1.58 -4.12 -11.71
C GLY A 238 -1.45 -2.91 -10.78
N VAL A 239 -2.31 -2.81 -9.76
CA VAL A 239 -2.25 -1.75 -8.74
C VAL A 239 -0.97 -1.83 -7.93
N ALA A 240 -0.57 -3.02 -7.49
CA ALA A 240 0.68 -3.20 -6.76
C ALA A 240 1.92 -2.80 -7.58
N LEU A 241 1.94 -3.15 -8.87
CA LEU A 241 3.00 -2.74 -9.80
C LEU A 241 3.00 -1.22 -10.01
N ALA A 242 1.82 -0.60 -10.15
CA ALA A 242 1.70 0.85 -10.29
C ALA A 242 2.27 1.59 -9.06
N ILE A 243 1.95 1.13 -7.85
CA ILE A 243 2.50 1.69 -6.60
C ILE A 243 4.03 1.54 -6.57
N LEU A 244 4.54 0.36 -6.93
CA LEU A 244 5.98 0.11 -6.99
C LEU A 244 6.67 1.08 -7.96
N LEU A 245 6.08 1.30 -9.14
CA LEU A 245 6.61 2.26 -10.12
C LEU A 245 6.59 3.70 -9.60
N ILE A 246 5.52 4.12 -8.91
CA ILE A 246 5.41 5.46 -8.31
C ILE A 246 6.54 5.71 -7.29
N VAL A 247 6.96 4.69 -6.54
CA VAL A 247 8.08 4.80 -5.59
C VAL A 247 9.44 4.68 -6.28
N ALA A 248 9.58 3.76 -7.24
CA ALA A 248 10.85 3.46 -7.88
C ALA A 248 11.31 4.56 -8.84
N VAL A 249 10.39 5.17 -9.60
CA VAL A 249 10.71 6.17 -10.64
C VAL A 249 11.38 7.42 -10.07
N PRO A 250 10.85 8.09 -9.01
CA PRO A 250 11.49 9.27 -8.42
C PRO A 250 12.89 8.97 -7.88
N VAL A 251 13.08 7.81 -7.24
CA VAL A 251 14.39 7.43 -6.70
C VAL A 251 15.39 7.19 -7.84
N LEU A 252 14.94 6.56 -8.93
CA LEU A 252 15.77 6.35 -10.11
C LEU A 252 16.16 7.69 -10.77
N ILE A 253 15.23 8.63 -10.87
CA ILE A 253 15.49 9.99 -11.36
C ILE A 253 16.55 10.69 -10.50
N LEU A 254 16.40 10.67 -9.17
CA LEU A 254 17.38 11.27 -8.25
C LEU A 254 18.76 10.62 -8.36
N ALA A 255 18.82 9.30 -8.55
CA ALA A 255 20.08 8.59 -8.75
C ALA A 255 20.78 9.02 -10.04
N VAL A 256 20.04 9.17 -11.14
CA VAL A 256 20.57 9.67 -12.42
C VAL A 256 21.10 11.10 -12.28
N ILE A 257 20.36 12.00 -11.63
CA ILE A 257 20.78 13.38 -11.41
C ILE A 257 22.07 13.44 -10.58
N ARG A 258 22.14 12.72 -9.45
CA ARG A 258 23.36 12.65 -8.62
C ARG A 258 24.56 12.16 -9.41
N HIS A 259 24.36 11.19 -10.29
CA HIS A 259 25.43 10.66 -11.12
C HIS A 259 25.92 11.68 -12.15
N LEU A 260 25.00 12.38 -12.83
CA LEU A 260 25.35 13.45 -13.78
C LEU A 260 26.12 14.58 -13.10
N LEU A 261 25.68 15.02 -11.92
CA LEU A 261 26.39 16.02 -11.12
C LEU A 261 27.79 15.56 -10.72
N LYS A 262 27.97 14.28 -10.38
CA LYS A 262 29.28 13.72 -10.04
C LYS A 262 30.23 13.68 -11.23
N ILE A 263 29.72 13.38 -12.43
CA ILE A 263 30.51 13.44 -13.67
C ILE A 263 30.91 14.88 -13.96
N TRP A 264 29.97 15.82 -13.91
CA TRP A 264 30.25 17.24 -14.14
C TRP A 264 31.26 17.81 -13.14
N ASN A 265 31.13 17.48 -11.85
CA ASN A 265 32.09 17.91 -10.83
C ASN A 265 33.49 17.35 -11.10
N ARG A 266 33.61 16.09 -11.55
CA ARG A 266 34.91 15.52 -11.95
C ARG A 266 35.49 16.24 -13.17
N HIS A 267 34.66 16.58 -14.15
CA HIS A 267 35.10 17.30 -15.35
C HIS A 267 35.56 18.73 -15.01
N LEU A 268 34.79 19.47 -14.21
CA LEU A 268 35.15 20.80 -13.73
C LEU A 268 36.44 20.80 -12.91
N ARG A 269 36.62 19.82 -12.02
CA ARG A 269 37.88 19.65 -11.28
C ARG A 269 39.06 19.34 -12.20
N SER A 270 38.86 18.57 -13.27
CA SER A 270 39.92 18.33 -14.24
C SER A 270 40.30 19.60 -15.01
N GLN A 271 39.31 20.41 -15.41
CA GLN A 271 39.56 21.68 -16.08
C GLN A 271 40.26 22.69 -15.17
N LEU A 272 39.84 22.80 -13.91
CA LEU A 272 40.52 23.65 -12.93
C LEU A 272 41.98 23.22 -12.72
N ARG A 273 42.25 21.90 -12.70
CA ARG A 273 43.62 21.39 -12.56
C ARG A 273 44.48 21.74 -13.76
N VAL A 274 43.95 21.62 -14.98
CA VAL A 274 44.64 21.99 -16.22
C VAL A 274 44.90 23.50 -16.29
N LEU A 275 43.94 24.34 -15.89
CA LEU A 275 44.12 25.79 -15.84
C LEU A 275 45.14 26.21 -14.77
N GLN A 276 45.14 25.55 -13.62
CA GLN A 276 46.11 25.80 -12.57
C GLN A 276 47.51 25.40 -13.01
N GLU A 277 47.63 24.27 -13.70
CA GLU A 277 48.89 23.77 -14.26
C GLU A 277 49.42 24.71 -15.37
N SER A 278 48.55 25.24 -16.23
CA SER A 278 48.95 26.24 -17.24
C SER A 278 49.36 27.58 -16.62
N LEU A 279 48.65 28.05 -15.59
CA LEU A 279 49.01 29.30 -14.90
C LEU A 279 50.31 29.17 -14.09
N THR A 280 50.61 28.00 -13.52
CA THR A 280 51.90 27.75 -12.88
C THR A 280 53.04 27.66 -13.87
N VAL A 281 52.83 27.08 -15.05
CA VAL A 281 53.83 27.02 -16.13
C VAL A 281 54.12 28.41 -16.70
N ASP A 282 53.10 29.26 -16.87
CA ASP A 282 53.29 30.65 -17.30
C ASP A 282 54.01 31.51 -16.24
N ALA A 283 53.76 31.27 -14.94
CA ALA A 283 54.48 31.94 -13.86
C ALA A 283 55.95 31.48 -13.75
N GLU A 284 56.24 30.19 -13.99
CA GLU A 284 57.60 29.66 -14.04
C GLU A 284 58.36 30.19 -15.28
N ALA A 285 57.68 30.31 -16.42
CA ALA A 285 58.22 30.93 -17.62
C ALA A 285 58.50 32.43 -17.43
N LEU A 286 57.66 33.15 -16.70
CA LEU A 286 57.89 34.57 -16.34
C LEU A 286 58.97 34.75 -15.26
N SER A 287 59.17 33.77 -14.37
CA SER A 287 60.25 33.83 -13.35
C SER A 287 61.64 33.45 -13.89
N SER A 288 61.69 32.85 -15.09
CA SER A 288 62.94 32.44 -15.75
C SER A 288 63.54 33.55 -16.63
N ASP A 289 62.77 34.59 -16.93
CA ASP A 289 63.20 35.76 -17.69
C ASP A 289 63.05 37.02 -16.85
N GLU A 290 63.99 37.27 -15.95
CA GLU A 290 64.18 38.61 -15.40
C GLU A 290 65.66 39.01 -15.51
N VAL A 291 66.00 39.78 -16.56
CA VAL A 291 66.77 41.04 -16.51
C VAL A 291 66.61 41.75 -17.87
N SER A 292 65.82 42.83 -17.96
CA SER A 292 66.34 44.21 -18.13
C SER A 292 65.23 45.26 -18.26
N SER A 293 65.46 46.38 -17.58
CA SER A 293 64.63 47.55 -17.29
C SER A 293 64.05 48.32 -18.50
N SER A 294 62.85 48.91 -18.36
CA SER A 294 62.67 50.36 -18.03
C SER A 294 61.22 50.86 -18.22
N ASP A 295 60.77 51.66 -17.25
CA ASP A 295 59.72 52.69 -17.19
C ASP A 295 58.65 52.81 -18.29
N VAL A 296 57.37 52.89 -17.89
CA VAL A 296 56.56 54.13 -17.84
C VAL A 296 55.15 53.78 -17.33
N ALA A 297 54.67 54.55 -16.35
CA ALA A 297 53.29 54.53 -15.88
C ALA A 297 52.35 55.21 -16.88
N ASP A 298 51.18 54.62 -17.20
CA ASP A 298 49.92 55.38 -17.25
C ASP A 298 48.65 54.49 -17.31
N LYS A 299 47.67 54.92 -16.50
CA LYS A 299 46.21 54.86 -16.64
C LYS A 299 45.46 53.66 -17.25
N SER A 300 44.55 53.15 -16.42
CA SER A 300 43.25 52.54 -16.70
C SER A 300 42.51 53.14 -17.91
N THR A 301 41.83 52.30 -18.71
CA THR A 301 40.38 52.34 -19.05
C THR A 301 40.05 51.27 -20.12
N GLU A 302 39.52 50.10 -19.73
CA GLU A 302 38.84 49.19 -20.66
C GLU A 302 37.35 49.57 -20.74
N THR A 303 36.87 49.81 -21.96
CA THR A 303 35.50 50.28 -22.25
C THR A 303 34.51 49.11 -22.37
N PRO A 304 33.21 49.30 -22.02
CA PRO A 304 32.20 48.23 -21.97
C PRO A 304 31.77 47.63 -23.33
N GLN A 305 32.43 47.98 -24.43
CA GLN A 305 31.95 47.71 -25.79
C GLN A 305 32.53 46.42 -26.39
N GLU A 306 33.74 46.01 -26.00
CA GLU A 306 34.38 44.77 -26.48
C GLU A 306 33.78 43.50 -25.86
N THR A 307 33.28 43.59 -24.63
CA THR A 307 32.68 42.45 -23.91
C THR A 307 31.35 42.01 -24.54
N SER A 308 30.58 42.95 -25.10
CA SER A 308 29.27 42.65 -25.71
C SER A 308 29.40 41.97 -27.08
N GLN A 309 30.40 42.35 -27.89
CA GLN A 309 30.69 41.69 -29.16
C GLN A 309 31.21 40.25 -28.98
N ARG A 310 32.07 40.00 -27.98
CA ARG A 310 32.54 38.64 -27.67
C ARG A 310 31.41 37.72 -27.20
N ILE A 311 30.43 38.23 -26.44
CA ILE A 311 29.29 37.45 -25.96
C ILE A 311 28.32 37.08 -27.11
N GLN A 312 28.09 37.97 -28.07
CA GLN A 312 27.22 37.67 -29.22
C GLN A 312 27.85 36.67 -30.20
N LEU A 313 29.15 36.79 -30.47
CA LEU A 313 29.87 35.85 -31.35
C LEU A 313 29.90 34.43 -30.78
N ASN A 314 29.99 34.29 -29.45
CA ASN A 314 29.96 32.99 -28.79
C ASN A 314 28.55 32.35 -28.78
N ARG A 315 27.47 33.14 -28.73
CA ARG A 315 26.11 32.58 -28.84
C ARG A 315 25.80 32.08 -30.25
N ALA A 316 26.25 32.78 -31.28
CA ALA A 316 26.04 32.37 -32.67
C ALA A 316 26.81 31.06 -33.00
N SER A 317 28.04 30.92 -32.49
CA SER A 317 28.83 29.69 -32.69
C SER A 317 28.22 28.49 -31.96
N ILE A 318 27.69 28.67 -30.74
CA ILE A 318 27.03 27.60 -29.98
C ILE A 318 25.74 27.15 -30.67
N ILE A 319 24.91 28.08 -31.16
CA ILE A 319 23.66 27.74 -31.86
C ILE A 319 23.97 27.01 -33.19
N ALA A 320 24.99 27.42 -33.92
CA ALA A 320 25.42 26.73 -35.15
C ALA A 320 25.93 25.30 -34.85
N THR A 321 26.62 25.11 -33.73
CA THR A 321 27.14 23.79 -33.32
C THR A 321 26.01 22.87 -32.87
N VAL A 322 25.02 23.38 -32.12
CA VAL A 322 23.83 22.61 -31.71
C VAL A 322 22.98 22.20 -32.92
N LYS A 323 22.79 23.11 -33.89
CA LYS A 323 22.07 22.78 -35.13
C LYS A 323 22.78 21.71 -35.95
N LYS A 324 24.12 21.76 -36.02
CA LYS A 324 24.94 20.77 -36.74
C LYS A 324 24.90 19.37 -36.11
N VAL A 325 24.69 19.27 -34.79
CA VAL A 325 24.56 18.01 -34.06
C VAL A 325 23.16 17.39 -34.22
N ILE A 326 22.13 18.22 -34.37
CA ILE A 326 20.75 17.76 -34.61
C ILE A 326 20.59 17.22 -36.04
N ASP A 327 21.21 17.85 -37.04
CA ASP A 327 21.04 17.46 -38.44
C ASP A 327 21.87 16.23 -38.88
N ARG A 328 22.92 15.84 -38.14
CA ARG A 328 23.75 14.65 -38.44
C ARG A 328 24.30 13.98 -37.16
N PRO A 329 23.53 13.10 -36.49
CA PRO A 329 23.95 12.45 -35.24
C PRO A 329 25.10 11.43 -35.42
N ASP A 330 25.39 11.03 -36.65
CA ASP A 330 26.29 9.94 -37.03
C ASP A 330 27.73 10.38 -37.33
N LYS A 331 28.06 11.68 -37.23
CA LYS A 331 29.44 12.20 -37.37
C LYS A 331 30.04 12.83 -36.11
N ALA A 332 29.36 12.76 -34.96
CA ALA A 332 29.87 13.30 -33.69
C ALA A 332 30.65 12.26 -32.84
N LEU A 333 30.85 11.05 -33.35
CA LEU A 333 31.62 9.97 -32.71
C LEU A 333 32.68 9.42 -33.68
N ALA A 334 33.66 10.27 -34.01
CA ALA A 334 34.96 9.85 -34.54
C ALA A 334 36.06 10.54 -33.72
#